data_AF-A0A1G3QUT4-F1
#
_entry.id   AF-A0A1G3QUT4-F1
#
_cell.length_a   1.000
_cell.length_b   1.000
_cell.length_c   1.000
_cell.angle_alpha   90.00
_cell.angle_beta   90.00
_cell.angle_gamma   90.00
#
_symmetry.space_group_name_H-M   'P 1'
#
loop_
_entity.id
_entity.type
_entity.pdbx_description
1 polymer ?
#
loop_
_entity_poly.entity_id
_entity_poly.type
_entity_poly.pdbx_seq_one_letter_code
_entity_poly.pdbx_strand_id
1 'polypeptide(L)'
;MAAKIKFKIISISLLVLAALGLFIFFKYFFTYEQRQQVRRQIGSVTGQNLTVTIFGFDGRIIKRWTGVQKITSGRAKDDSGERNYTYFYTREGKYVQIPDSVWYMAEEE
;
A
#
# COMPACT_ATOMS: atom_id res chain seq x y z
N MET A 1 -41.26 19.29 21.88
CA MET A 1 -41.19 18.19 20.88
C MET A 1 -40.72 18.66 19.51
N ALA A 2 -41.27 19.75 18.96
CA ALA A 2 -40.91 20.29 17.64
C ALA A 2 -39.42 20.69 17.45
N ALA A 3 -38.75 21.22 18.48
CA ALA A 3 -37.34 21.62 18.40
C ALA A 3 -36.39 20.43 18.14
N LYS A 4 -36.65 19.26 18.75
CA LYS A 4 -35.86 18.03 18.52
C LYS A 4 -36.00 17.51 17.08
N ILE A 5 -37.19 17.65 16.48
CA ILE A 5 -37.46 17.20 15.11
C ILE A 5 -36.75 18.13 14.11
N LYS A 6 -36.84 19.46 14.31
CA LYS A 6 -36.12 20.45 13.48
C LYS A 6 -34.61 20.23 13.52
N PHE A 7 -34.04 19.94 14.70
CA PHE A 7 -32.61 19.68 14.85
C PHE A 7 -32.16 18.40 14.13
N LYS A 8 -32.96 17.33 14.17
CA LYS A 8 -32.69 16.10 13.40
C LYS A 8 -32.72 16.36 11.89
N ILE A 9 -33.70 17.10 11.39
CA ILE A 9 -33.81 17.42 9.96
C ILE A 9 -32.59 18.23 9.51
N ILE A 10 -32.21 19.26 10.25
CA ILE A 10 -31.03 20.08 9.94
C ILE A 10 -29.75 19.22 9.94
N SER A 11 -29.59 18.35 10.94
CA SER A 11 -28.43 17.45 11.02
C SER A 11 -28.37 16.47 9.86
N ILE A 12 -29.51 15.88 9.45
CA ILE A 12 -29.60 14.98 8.30
C ILE A 12 -29.30 15.74 7.00
N SER A 13 -29.88 16.92 6.80
CA SER A 13 -29.59 17.76 5.63
C SER A 13 -28.12 18.15 5.53
N LEU A 14 -27.48 18.46 6.66
CA LEU A 14 -26.05 18.77 6.71
C LEU A 14 -25.19 17.55 6.35
N LEU A 15 -25.58 16.36 6.82
CA LEU A 15 -24.92 15.09 6.50
C LEU A 15 -25.02 14.77 4.99
N VAL A 16 -26.20 14.98 4.41
CA VAL A 16 -26.43 14.79 2.97
C VAL A 16 -25.61 15.78 2.15
N LEU A 17 -25.57 17.05 2.55
CA LEU A 17 -24.73 18.07 1.89
C LEU A 17 -23.25 17.73 1.99
N ALA A 18 -22.77 17.27 3.13
CA ALA A 18 -21.39 16.84 3.31
C ALA A 18 -21.05 15.63 2.42
N ALA A 19 -21.94 14.64 2.34
CA ALA A 19 -21.75 13.46 1.48
C ALA A 19 -21.71 13.83 -0.02
N LEU A 20 -22.59 14.72 -0.47
CA LEU A 20 -22.60 15.26 -1.83
C LEU A 20 -21.33 16.07 -2.13
N GLY A 21 -20.90 16.92 -1.20
CA GLY A 21 -19.65 17.67 -1.33
C GLY A 21 -18.44 16.76 -1.47
N LEU A 22 -18.35 15.73 -0.63
CA LEU A 22 -17.32 14.68 -0.73
C LEU A 22 -17.37 13.97 -2.08
N PHE A 23 -18.55 13.57 -2.55
CA PHE A 23 -18.70 12.88 -3.84
C PHE A 23 -18.20 13.73 -5.01
N ILE A 24 -18.57 15.01 -5.06
CA ILE A 24 -18.14 15.94 -6.10
C ILE A 24 -16.62 16.17 -5.99
N PHE A 25 -16.10 16.35 -4.78
CA PHE A 25 -14.66 16.51 -4.55
C PHE A 25 -13.86 15.31 -5.07
N PHE A 26 -14.26 14.09 -4.71
CA PHE A 26 -13.60 12.86 -5.18
C PHE A 26 -13.78 12.62 -6.69
N LYS A 27 -14.85 13.12 -7.31
CA LYS A 27 -15.08 12.94 -8.75
C LYS A 27 -14.24 13.89 -9.61
N TYR A 28 -14.13 15.16 -9.21
CA TYR A 28 -13.55 16.21 -10.05
C TYR A 28 -12.13 16.60 -9.66
N PHE A 29 -11.77 16.52 -8.37
CA PHE A 29 -10.47 16.96 -7.88
C PHE A 29 -9.50 15.81 -7.60
N PHE A 30 -9.99 14.57 -7.62
CA PHE A 30 -9.18 13.38 -7.41
C PHE A 30 -8.54 12.94 -8.72
N THR A 31 -7.33 13.41 -8.96
CA THR A 31 -6.59 13.10 -10.19
C THR A 31 -6.29 11.61 -10.31
N TYR A 32 -6.00 11.14 -11.52
CA TYR A 32 -5.62 9.75 -11.77
C TYR A 32 -4.42 9.31 -10.92
N GLU A 33 -3.44 10.19 -10.74
CA GLU A 33 -2.26 9.92 -9.91
C GLU A 33 -2.62 9.76 -8.43
N GLN A 34 -3.40 10.69 -7.88
CA GLN A 34 -3.87 10.60 -6.49
C GLN A 34 -4.70 9.35 -6.25
N ARG A 35 -5.54 8.96 -7.21
CA ARG A 35 -6.31 7.71 -7.16
C ARG A 35 -5.41 6.48 -7.08
N GLN A 36 -4.34 6.44 -7.88
CA GLN A 36 -3.39 5.33 -7.84
C GLN A 36 -2.55 5.31 -6.56
N GLN A 37 -2.15 6.49 -6.05
CA GLN A 37 -1.46 6.59 -4.76
C GLN A 37 -2.34 6.07 -3.62
N VAL A 38 -3.60 6.50 -3.55
CA VAL A 38 -4.54 6.03 -2.52
C VAL A 38 -4.85 4.54 -2.69
N ARG A 39 -5.01 4.04 -3.92
CA ARG A 39 -5.18 2.59 -4.16
C ARG A 39 -3.98 1.79 -3.66
N ARG A 40 -2.75 2.25 -3.92
CA ARG A 40 -1.52 1.62 -3.42
C ARG A 40 -1.41 1.69 -1.90
N GLN A 41 -1.81 2.81 -1.30
CA GLN A 41 -1.77 3.02 0.14
C GLN A 41 -2.82 2.15 0.85
N ILE A 42 -4.04 2.08 0.32
CA ILE A 42 -5.07 1.15 0.79
C ILE A 42 -4.53 -0.28 0.68
N GLY A 43 -3.99 -0.68 -0.48
CA GLY A 43 -3.41 -2.01 -0.66
C GLY A 43 -2.29 -2.34 0.35
N SER A 44 -1.45 -1.36 0.71
CA SER A 44 -0.43 -1.56 1.75
C SER A 44 -0.99 -1.66 3.17
N VAL A 45 -2.14 -1.01 3.45
CA VAL A 45 -2.76 -0.99 4.78
C VAL A 45 -3.70 -2.19 4.98
N THR A 46 -4.44 -2.59 3.95
CA THR A 46 -5.28 -3.80 3.96
C THR A 46 -4.46 -5.08 3.86
N GLY A 47 -3.13 -4.97 3.71
CA GLY A 47 -2.18 -6.08 3.76
C GLY A 47 -2.28 -6.95 2.51
N GLN A 48 -1.45 -6.68 1.51
CA GLN A 48 -1.13 -7.72 0.54
C GLN A 48 -0.36 -8.81 1.30
N ASN A 49 -0.85 -10.05 1.28
CA ASN A 49 -0.08 -11.18 1.80
C ASN A 49 0.79 -11.69 0.67
N LEU A 50 2.01 -11.18 0.57
CA LEU A 50 2.97 -11.70 -0.38
C LEU A 50 3.74 -12.86 0.24
N THR A 51 3.95 -13.91 -0.55
CA THR A 51 4.94 -14.93 -0.28
C THR A 51 6.19 -14.62 -1.07
N VAL A 52 7.28 -14.32 -0.38
CA VAL A 52 8.58 -14.02 -0.98
C VAL A 52 9.46 -15.24 -0.88
N THR A 53 9.81 -15.82 -2.02
CA THR A 53 10.74 -16.96 -2.12
C THR A 53 12.03 -16.50 -2.76
N ILE A 54 13.16 -16.71 -2.08
CA ILE A 54 14.51 -16.43 -2.59
C ILE A 54 15.12 -17.74 -3.10
N PHE A 55 15.72 -17.66 -4.29
CA PHE A 55 16.37 -18.75 -4.99
C PHE A 55 17.87 -18.49 -5.12
N GLY A 56 18.65 -19.55 -4.93
CA GLY A 56 20.08 -19.53 -5.23
C GLY A 56 20.34 -19.58 -6.73
N PHE A 57 21.59 -19.33 -7.13
CA PHE A 57 22.04 -19.47 -8.52
C PHE A 57 21.82 -20.88 -9.08
N ASP A 58 21.76 -21.88 -8.22
CA ASP A 58 21.46 -23.28 -8.53
C ASP A 58 19.96 -23.58 -8.67
N GLY A 59 19.10 -22.55 -8.56
CA GLY A 59 17.65 -22.67 -8.64
C GLY A 59 17.01 -23.28 -7.39
N ARG A 60 17.78 -23.60 -6.34
CA ARG A 60 17.23 -24.13 -5.09
C ARG A 60 16.66 -23.01 -4.25
N ILE A 61 15.57 -23.31 -3.53
CA ILE A 61 14.97 -22.38 -2.59
C ILE A 61 15.93 -22.23 -1.40
N ILE A 62 16.44 -21.02 -1.20
CA ILE A 62 17.27 -20.67 -0.04
C ILE A 62 16.36 -20.42 1.15
N LYS A 63 15.33 -19.59 0.95
CA LYS A 63 14.43 -19.17 2.04
C LYS A 63 13.10 -18.65 1.50
N ARG A 64 12.05 -18.83 2.29
CA ARG A 64 10.70 -18.35 2.00
C ARG A 64 10.16 -17.58 3.20
N TRP A 65 9.49 -16.47 2.93
CA TRP A 65 8.71 -15.68 3.89
C TRP A 65 7.28 -15.58 3.41
N THR A 66 6.33 -15.70 4.32
CA THR A 66 4.89 -15.54 4.07
C THR A 66 4.35 -14.32 4.81
N GLY A 67 3.23 -13.77 4.34
CA GLY A 67 2.61 -12.59 4.96
C GLY A 67 3.48 -11.33 4.87
N VAL A 68 4.25 -11.18 3.79
CA VAL A 68 5.02 -9.96 3.52
C VAL A 68 4.07 -8.90 2.96
N GLN A 69 3.98 -7.75 3.61
CA GLN A 69 3.02 -6.71 3.24
C GLN A 69 3.36 -6.02 1.91
N LYS A 70 4.65 -5.82 1.65
CA LYS A 70 5.14 -5.07 0.49
C LYS A 70 6.62 -5.34 0.26
N ILE A 71 6.99 -5.49 -1.01
CA ILE A 71 8.37 -5.40 -1.47
C ILE A 71 8.63 -4.00 -2.03
N THR A 72 9.75 -3.41 -1.65
CA THR A 72 10.16 -2.08 -2.09
C THR A 72 11.56 -2.15 -2.67
N SER A 73 11.80 -1.42 -3.75
CA SER A 73 13.14 -1.20 -4.30
C SER A 73 13.62 0.21 -3.97
N GLY A 74 14.84 0.29 -3.42
CA GLY A 74 15.59 1.53 -3.32
C GLY A 74 16.34 1.76 -4.62
N ARG A 75 16.21 2.95 -5.20
CA ARG A 75 17.14 3.40 -6.26
C ARG A 75 18.30 4.12 -5.61
N ALA A 76 19.49 3.78 -6.02
CA ALA A 76 20.66 4.60 -5.74
C ALA A 76 20.51 5.95 -6.46
N LYS A 77 20.99 7.02 -5.83
CA LYS A 77 21.12 8.30 -6.53
C LYS A 77 22.13 8.11 -7.67
N ASP A 78 21.83 8.68 -8.83
CA ASP A 78 22.56 8.45 -10.09
C ASP A 78 24.07 8.76 -10.05
N ASP A 79 24.59 9.34 -8.96
CA ASP A 79 26.02 9.68 -8.76
C ASP A 79 26.67 9.07 -7.49
N SER A 80 25.95 8.27 -6.68
CA SER A 80 26.52 7.75 -5.40
C SER A 80 27.26 6.41 -5.54
N GLY A 81 27.18 5.74 -6.70
CA GLY A 81 27.76 4.41 -6.90
C GLY A 81 27.08 3.30 -6.07
N GLU A 82 26.00 3.61 -5.35
CA GLU A 82 25.20 2.60 -4.66
C GLU A 82 24.45 1.73 -5.68
N ARG A 83 24.23 0.46 -5.35
CA ARG A 83 23.47 -0.46 -6.19
C ARG A 83 21.99 -0.40 -5.85
N ASN A 84 21.14 -0.61 -6.86
CA ASN A 84 19.69 -0.76 -6.64
C ASN A 84 19.45 -1.97 -5.76
N TYR A 85 18.81 -1.80 -4.61
CA TYR A 85 18.54 -2.88 -3.68
C TYR A 85 17.03 -3.10 -3.52
N THR A 86 16.64 -4.35 -3.27
CA THR A 86 15.26 -4.71 -2.97
C THR A 86 15.15 -5.12 -1.51
N TYR A 87 14.12 -4.66 -0.81
CA TYR A 87 13.88 -5.00 0.59
C TYR A 87 12.39 -5.15 0.90
N PHE A 88 12.11 -5.81 2.02
CA PHE A 88 10.77 -5.93 2.58
C PHE A 88 10.81 -6.06 4.10
N TYR A 89 9.65 -5.91 4.72
CA TYR A 89 9.46 -6.21 6.13
C TYR A 89 8.68 -7.50 6.29
N THR A 90 9.16 -8.38 7.16
CA THR A 90 8.43 -9.58 7.57
C THR A 90 7.16 -9.20 8.32
N ARG A 91 6.23 -10.14 8.49
CA ARG A 91 5.03 -9.96 9.32
C ARG A 91 5.33 -9.50 10.76
N GLU A 92 6.51 -9.85 11.28
CA GLU A 92 7.01 -9.47 12.61
C GLU A 92 7.66 -8.07 12.63
N GLY A 93 7.69 -7.36 11.50
CA GLY A 93 8.32 -6.05 11.38
C GLY A 93 9.85 -6.09 11.21
N LYS A 94 10.45 -7.26 11.03
CA LYS A 94 11.90 -7.37 10.76
C LYS A 94 12.22 -6.98 9.33
N TYR A 95 13.23 -6.11 9.16
CA TYR A 95 13.77 -5.71 7.86
C TYR A 95 14.56 -6.86 7.22
N VAL A 96 14.30 -7.11 5.93
CA VAL A 96 15.05 -8.07 5.11
C VAL A 96 15.41 -7.40 3.80
N GLN A 97 16.70 -7.36 3.50
CA GLN A 97 17.22 -6.94 2.19
C GLN A 97 17.56 -8.17 1.36
N ILE A 98 17.14 -8.15 0.10
CA ILE A 98 17.44 -9.17 -0.90
C ILE A 98 18.75 -8.76 -1.57
N PRO A 99 19.83 -9.56 -1.46
CA PRO A 99 21.07 -9.30 -2.18
C PRO A 99 20.87 -9.35 -3.70
N ASP A 100 21.61 -8.54 -4.45
CA ASP A 100 21.55 -8.54 -5.93
C ASP A 100 22.06 -9.86 -6.55
N SER A 101 22.75 -10.68 -5.75
CA SER A 101 23.30 -11.98 -6.15
C SER A 101 22.28 -13.12 -6.05
N VAL A 102 21.02 -12.86 -5.73
CA VAL A 102 19.99 -13.91 -5.63
C VAL A 102 18.76 -13.52 -6.42
N TRP A 103 18.07 -14.52 -6.97
CA TRP A 103 16.77 -14.31 -7.60
C TRP A 103 15.68 -14.41 -6.53
N TYR A 104 14.59 -13.66 -6.69
CA TYR A 104 13.42 -13.78 -5.84
C TYR A 104 12.13 -13.78 -6.64
N MET A 105 11.10 -14.42 -6.08
CA MET A 105 9.75 -14.43 -6.61
C MET A 105 8.79 -13.99 -5.50
N ALA A 106 7.88 -13.08 -5.85
CA ALA A 106 6.86 -12.56 -4.96
C ALA A 106 5.49 -12.88 -5.52
N GLU A 107 4.77 -13.77 -4.84
CA GLU A 107 3.43 -14.20 -5.23
C GLU A 107 2.41 -13.66 -4.23
N GLU A 108 1.26 -13.19 -4.72
CA GLU A 108 0.11 -12.92 -3.86
C GLU A 108 -0.45 -14.27 -3.38
N GLU A 109 -0.68 -14.37 -2.07
CA GLU A 109 -1.33 -15.52 -1.42
C GLU A 109 -2.85 -15.52 -1.62
#